data_AF-A0A2G8JM77-F1
#
_entry.id   AF-A0A2G8JM77-F1
#
_cell.length_a   1.000
_cell.length_b   1.000
_cell.length_c   1.000
_cell.angle_alpha   90.00
_cell.angle_beta   90.00
_cell.angle_gamma   90.00
#
_symmetry.space_group_name_H-M   'P 1'
#
loop_
_entity.id
_entity.type
_entity.pdbx_description
1 polymer ?
#
loop_
_entity_poly.entity_id
_entity_poly.type
_entity_poly.pdbx_seq_one_letter_code
_entity_poly.pdbx_strand_id
1 'polypeptide(L)' 'MYLTTKEYFPHKIYTTGCADMFTMWINRYLYYIAGIAGVIVLVELFGFCFAHSLINDIKRQKARWAHR' A
#
# COMPACT_ATOMS: atom_id res chain seq x y z
N MET A 1 28.23 -17.52 -4.01
CA MET A 1 29.15 -16.71 -3.18
C MET A 1 28.33 -15.83 -2.22
N TYR A 2 27.65 -16.43 -1.24
CA TYR A 2 26.95 -15.74 -0.13
C TYR A 2 26.84 -16.64 1.13
N LEU A 3 27.60 -17.73 1.22
CA LEU A 3 27.32 -18.85 2.13
C LEU A 3 28.43 -19.14 3.16
N THR A 4 29.29 -18.18 3.51
CA THR A 4 30.44 -18.45 4.42
C THR A 4 30.56 -17.50 5.62
N THR A 5 29.49 -16.88 6.12
CA THR A 5 29.54 -16.07 7.36
C THR A 5 28.51 -16.46 8.43
N LYS A 6 27.84 -17.61 8.30
CA LYS A 6 26.85 -18.09 9.29
C LYS A 6 27.43 -19.05 10.34
N GLU A 7 28.75 -19.22 10.43
CA GLU A 7 29.34 -20.30 11.23
C GLU A 7 30.16 -19.91 12.48
N TYR A 8 30.18 -18.66 12.93
CA TYR A 8 30.74 -18.39 14.27
C TYR A 8 30.13 -17.13 14.89
N PHE A 9 29.12 -17.30 15.77
CA PHE A 9 28.97 -16.34 16.86
C PHE A 9 28.39 -16.99 18.14
N PRO A 10 29.10 -16.88 19.29
CA PRO A 10 28.69 -17.44 20.56
C PRO A 10 27.47 -16.73 21.18
N HIS A 11 26.59 -17.53 21.78
CA HIS A 11 25.64 -17.20 22.85
C HIS A 11 25.45 -15.69 23.18
N LYS A 12 24.33 -15.11 22.70
CA LYS A 12 23.79 -13.76 22.98
C LYS A 12 24.39 -12.57 22.19
N ILE A 13 23.93 -12.35 20.96
CA ILE A 13 23.84 -11.00 20.38
C ILE A 13 22.36 -10.60 20.36
N TYR A 14 21.94 -9.77 21.29
CA TYR A 14 20.60 -9.17 21.30
C TYR A 14 20.50 -7.92 20.40
N THR A 15 21.36 -7.80 19.38
CA THR A 15 21.35 -6.69 18.42
C THR A 15 20.89 -7.17 17.06
N THR A 16 19.67 -7.72 16.97
CA THR A 16 18.97 -7.76 15.68
C THR A 16 18.81 -6.32 15.20
N GLY A 17 19.46 -5.97 14.09
CA GLY A 17 19.35 -4.62 13.53
C GLY A 17 17.92 -4.30 13.09
N CYS A 18 17.52 -3.02 13.10
CA CYS A 18 16.17 -2.60 12.73
C CYS A 18 15.75 -3.12 11.35
N ALA A 19 16.69 -3.17 10.41
CA ALA A 19 16.45 -3.69 9.06
C ALA A 19 16.16 -5.20 9.04
N ASP A 20 16.87 -5.99 9.85
CA ASP A 20 16.70 -7.45 9.92
C ASP A 20 15.37 -7.83 10.62
N MET A 21 15.02 -7.10 11.68
CA MET A 21 13.73 -7.25 12.34
C MET A 21 12.57 -6.85 11.42
N PHE A 22 12.74 -5.77 10.64
CA PHE A 22 11.73 -5.29 9.71
C PHE A 22 11.51 -6.24 8.53
N THR A 23 12.57 -6.80 7.97
CA THR A 23 12.45 -7.81 6.90
C THR A 23 11.80 -9.09 7.41
N MET A 24 12.11 -9.52 8.64
CA MET A 24 11.46 -10.69 9.25
C MET A 24 9.95 -10.44 9.52
N TRP A 25 9.59 -9.21 9.92
CA TRP A 25 8.19 -8.81 10.11
C TRP A 25 7.45 -8.71 8.78
N ILE A 26 8.04 -8.03 7.77
CA ILE A 26 7.47 -7.96 6.42
C ILE A 26 7.29 -9.37 5.87
N ASN A 27 8.29 -10.23 5.87
CA ASN A 27 8.16 -11.58 5.30
C ASN A 27 7.07 -12.41 5.98
N ARG A 28 6.79 -12.16 7.27
CA ARG A 28 5.71 -12.84 8.00
C ARG A 28 4.33 -12.31 7.63
N TYR A 29 4.19 -11.02 7.36
CA TYR A 29 2.90 -10.36 7.15
C TYR A 29 2.70 -9.79 5.75
N LEU A 30 3.59 -10.09 4.80
CA LEU A 30 3.64 -9.47 3.47
C LEU A 30 2.28 -9.57 2.75
N TYR A 31 1.64 -10.74 2.82
CA TYR A 31 0.32 -10.96 2.22
C TYR A 31 -0.75 -10.04 2.83
N TYR A 32 -0.78 -9.91 4.15
CA TYR A 32 -1.75 -9.06 4.86
C TYR A 32 -1.51 -7.58 4.58
N ILE A 33 -0.26 -7.14 4.63
CA ILE A 33 0.12 -5.74 4.37
C ILE A 33 -0.21 -5.36 2.92
N ALA A 34 0.11 -6.22 1.96
CA ALA A 34 -0.22 -6.01 0.55
C ALA A 34 -1.74 -5.93 0.33
N GLY A 35 -2.51 -6.79 1.01
CA GLY A 35 -3.97 -6.75 0.97
C GLY A 35 -4.54 -5.43 1.48
N ILE A 36 -4.10 -4.98 2.66
CA ILE A 36 -4.56 -3.72 3.25
C ILE A 36 -4.19 -2.52 2.36
N ALA A 37 -2.93 -2.44 1.91
CA ALA A 37 -2.49 -1.37 1.04
C ALA A 37 -3.27 -1.36 -0.29
N GLY A 38 -3.51 -2.53 -0.88
CA GLY A 38 -4.31 -2.65 -2.10
C GLY A 38 -5.74 -2.16 -1.94
N VAL A 39 -6.40 -2.51 -0.82
CA VAL A 39 -7.76 -2.06 -0.52
C VAL A 39 -7.80 -0.53 -0.37
N ILE A 40 -6.84 0.06 0.33
CA ILE A 40 -6.78 1.52 0.50
C ILE A 40 -6.67 2.22 -0.86
N VAL A 41 -5.72 1.79 -1.70
CA VAL A 41 -5.52 2.39 -3.03
C VAL A 41 -6.77 2.24 -3.91
N LEU A 42 -7.46 1.11 -3.84
CA LEU A 42 -8.71 0.90 -4.57
C LEU A 42 -9.80 1.87 -4.10
N VAL A 43 -9.97 2.01 -2.79
CA VAL A 43 -10.95 2.94 -2.20
C VAL A 43 -10.66 4.39 -2.63
N GLU A 44 -9.40 4.81 -2.58
CA GLU A 44 -8.96 6.14 -3.02
C GLU A 44 -9.23 6.36 -4.51
N LEU A 45 -8.90 5.38 -5.36
CA LEU A 45 -9.15 5.45 -6.80
C LEU A 45 -10.64 5.56 -7.12
N PHE A 46 -11.48 4.73 -6.48
CA PHE A 46 -12.92 4.80 -6.66
C PHE A 46 -13.50 6.13 -6.19
N GLY A 47 -13.04 6.64 -5.04
CA GLY A 47 -13.45 7.95 -4.53
C GLY A 47 -13.13 9.08 -5.52
N PHE A 48 -11.91 9.07 -6.07
CA PHE A 48 -11.51 10.01 -7.11
C PHE A 48 -12.40 9.89 -8.36
N CYS A 49 -12.56 8.69 -8.92
CA CYS A 49 -13.38 8.47 -10.10
C CYS A 49 -14.84 8.91 -9.89
N PHE A 50 -15.43 8.62 -8.73
CA PHE A 50 -16.79 9.02 -8.40
C PHE A 50 -16.94 10.54 -8.30
N ALA A 51 -15.99 11.24 -7.66
CA ALA A 51 -15.99 12.69 -7.63
C ALA A 51 -15.97 13.30 -9.06
N HIS A 52 -15.15 12.75 -9.93
CA HIS A 52 -15.08 13.18 -11.34
C HIS A 52 -16.37 12.90 -12.11
N SER A 53 -16.97 11.72 -11.93
CA SER A 53 -18.24 11.36 -12.57
C SER A 53 -19.38 12.30 -12.14
N LEU A 54 -19.46 12.65 -10.84
CA LEU A 54 -20.47 13.54 -10.30
C LEU A 54 -20.32 14.97 -10.84
N ILE A 55 -19.09 15.49 -10.92
CA ILE A 55 -18.83 16.81 -11.50
C ILE A 55 -19.26 16.85 -12.96
N ASN A 56 -18.96 15.81 -13.73
CA ASN A 56 -19.36 15.70 -15.13
C ASN A 56 -20.89 15.66 -15.27
N ASP A 57 -21.57 14.94 -14.39
CA ASP A 57 -23.03 14.88 -14.38
C ASP A 57 -23.66 16.24 -14.05
N ILE A 58 -23.12 16.98 -13.07
CA ILE A 58 -23.54 18.36 -12.76
C ILE A 58 -23.34 19.27 -13.98
N LYS A 59 -22.19 19.18 -14.66
CA LYS A 59 -21.94 19.96 -15.88
C LYS A 59 -22.95 19.65 -16.98
N ARG A 60 -23.31 18.37 -17.18
CA ARG A 60 -24.35 17.95 -18.13
C ARG A 60 -25.73 18.49 -17.76
N GLN A 61 -26.08 18.46 -16.47
CA GLN A 61 -27.35 19.02 -16.00
C GLN A 61 -27.41 20.53 -16.23
N LYS A 62 -26.34 21.27 -15.93
CA LYS A 62 -26.24 22.72 -16.18
C LYS A 62 -26.34 23.05 -17.67
N ALA A 63 -25.66 22.31 -18.54
CA ALA A 63 -25.74 22.51 -19.99
C ALA A 63 -27.15 22.28 -20.53
N ARG A 64 -27.87 21.27 -20.01
CA ARG A 64 -29.28 21.04 -20.35
C ARG A 64 -30.18 22.21 -19.96
N TRP A 65 -29.95 22.83 -18.80
CA TRP A 65 -30.75 23.99 -18.37
C TRP A 65 -30.45 25.25 -19.17
N ALA A 66 -29.21 25.43 -19.65
CA ALA A 66 -28.84 26.58 -20.48
C ALA A 66 -29.45 26.52 -21.90
N HIS A 67 -29.85 25.35 -22.37
CA HIS A 67 -30.45 25.15 -23.69
C HIS A 67 -31.99 25.18 -23.69
N ARG A 68 -32.60 25.48 -22.53
CA ARG A 68 -34.04 25.62 -22.35
C ARG A 68 -34.37 27.05 -21.92
#